data_AF-A0A7V1BT08-F1
#
_entry.id   AF-A0A7V1BT08-F1
#
_cell.length_a   1.000
_cell.length_b   1.000
_cell.length_c   1.000
_cell.angle_alpha   90.00
_cell.angle_beta   90.00
_cell.angle_gamma   90.00
#
_symmetry.space_group_name_H-M   'P 1'
#
loop_
_entity.id
_entity.type
_entity.pdbx_description
1 polymer ?
#
loop_
_entity_poly.entity_id
_entity_poly.type
_entity_poly.pdbx_seq_one_letter_code
_entity_poly.pdbx_strand_id
1 'polypeptide(L)' 'PEIRNENPVESLIKACNKCYVDGTLKFDEIVKCLESNLLNEALQNTNGNQTRAAKSLGLSLSTFRDKLKKYKLYCPKN' A
#
# COMPACT_ATOMS: atom_id res chain seq x y z
N PRO A 1 -32.67 -2.46 -14.33
CA PRO A 1 -31.37 -3.04 -13.93
C PRO A 1 -30.73 -2.16 -12.86
N GLU A 2 -30.80 -2.58 -11.60
CA GLU A 2 -30.10 -1.90 -10.51
C GLU A 2 -28.59 -2.05 -10.75
N ILE A 3 -27.91 -0.94 -11.05
CA ILE A 3 -26.45 -0.90 -10.98
C ILE A 3 -26.14 -1.03 -9.50
N ARG A 4 -25.74 -2.23 -9.06
CA ARG A 4 -25.26 -2.45 -7.70
C ARG A 4 -24.13 -1.44 -7.48
N ASN A 5 -24.39 -0.49 -6.60
CA ASN A 5 -23.44 0.53 -6.18
C ASN A 5 -22.42 -0.13 -5.26
N GLU A 6 -21.70 -1.12 -5.76
CA GLU A 6 -20.56 -1.69 -5.06
C GLU A 6 -19.50 -0.61 -5.06
N ASN A 7 -19.25 -0.07 -3.87
CA ASN A 7 -18.21 0.92 -3.68
C ASN A 7 -16.89 0.28 -4.15
N PRO A 8 -16.19 0.83 -5.16
CA PRO A 8 -14.98 0.23 -5.70
C PRO A 8 -13.89 0.04 -4.63
N VAL A 9 -13.94 0.83 -3.55
CA VAL A 9 -13.09 0.64 -2.37
C VAL A 9 -13.45 -0.67 -1.64
N GLU A 10 -14.73 -0.98 -1.49
CA GLU A 10 -15.20 -2.24 -0.89
C GLU A 10 -14.78 -3.46 -1.72
N SER A 11 -14.84 -3.36 -3.06
CA SER A 11 -14.35 -4.41 -3.96
C SER A 11 -12.83 -4.56 -3.86
N LEU A 12 -12.08 -3.46 -3.73
CA LEU A 12 -10.63 -3.48 -3.53
C LEU A 12 -10.25 -4.13 -2.18
N ILE A 13 -11.02 -3.83 -1.13
CA ILE A 13 -10.84 -4.40 0.22
C ILE A 13 -11.12 -5.90 0.20
N LYS A 14 -12.23 -6.34 -0.42
CA LYS A 14 -12.57 -7.76 -0.58
C LYS A 14 -11.54 -8.52 -1.41
N ALA A 15 -10.95 -7.90 -2.43
CA ALA A 15 -9.88 -8.50 -3.22
C ALA A 15 -8.58 -8.64 -2.42
N CYS A 16 -8.36 -7.78 -1.42
CA CYS A 16 -7.21 -7.84 -0.53
C CYS A 16 -7.41 -8.89 0.59
N ASN A 17 -7.57 -10.17 0.22
CA ASN A 17 -7.71 -11.30 1.14
C ASN A 17 -6.57 -11.45 2.16
N LYS A 18 -5.43 -10.77 1.94
CA LYS A 18 -4.29 -10.76 2.86
C LYS A 18 -4.48 -9.85 4.08
N CYS A 19 -5.35 -8.84 3.96
CA CYS A 19 -5.59 -7.81 4.97
C CYS A 19 -7.06 -7.73 5.41
N TYR A 20 -7.93 -8.66 5.00
CA TYR A 20 -9.35 -8.65 5.38
C TYR A 20 -9.70 -10.02 5.98
N VAL A 21 -9.38 -10.18 7.28
CA VAL A 21 -9.76 -11.36 8.06
C VAL A 21 -11.04 -11.01 8.81
N ASP A 22 -12.13 -11.72 8.49
CA ASP A 22 -13.39 -11.74 9.25
C ASP A 22 -14.07 -10.39 9.54
N GLY A 23 -13.87 -9.37 8.70
CA GLY A 23 -14.60 -8.09 8.80
C GLY A 23 -14.32 -7.25 10.06
N THR A 24 -13.24 -7.56 10.79
CA THR A 24 -12.91 -6.93 12.08
C THR A 24 -11.85 -5.85 12.01
N LEU A 25 -11.19 -5.68 10.86
CA LEU A 25 -10.17 -4.65 10.70
C LEU A 25 -10.80 -3.28 10.49
N LYS A 26 -10.34 -2.30 11.27
CA LYS A 26 -10.77 -0.91 11.12
C LYS A 26 -10.24 -0.34 9.81
N PHE A 27 -10.95 0.63 9.25
CA PHE A 27 -10.57 1.28 7.99
C PHE A 27 -9.11 1.78 8.01
N ASP A 28 -8.64 2.32 9.14
CA ASP A 28 -7.27 2.81 9.27
C ASP A 28 -6.24 1.67 9.21
N GLU A 29 -6.58 0.47 9.71
CA GLU A 29 -5.72 -0.72 9.64
C GLU A 29 -5.61 -1.26 8.22
N ILE A 30 -6.73 -1.27 7.50
CA ILE A 30 -6.78 -1.64 6.08
C ILE A 30 -5.90 -0.69 5.25
N VAL A 31 -6.05 0.62 5.45
CA VAL A 31 -5.23 1.64 4.77
C VAL A 31 -3.75 1.45 5.10
N LYS A 32 -3.40 1.21 6.37
CA LYS A 32 -2.01 0.93 6.77
C LYS A 32 -1.45 -0.32 6.07
N CYS A 33 -2.24 -1.38 5.97
CA CYS A 33 -1.84 -2.62 5.29
C CYS A 33 -1.61 -2.40 3.79
N LEU A 34 -2.53 -1.67 3.14
CA LEU A 34 -2.41 -1.36 1.71
C LEU A 34 -1.20 -0.46 1.44
N GLU A 35 -1.02 0.61 2.22
CA GLU A 35 0.13 1.52 2.06
C GLU A 35 1.46 0.79 2.23
N SER A 36 1.60 -0.08 3.25
CA SER A 36 2.86 -0.81 3.48
C SER A 36 3.16 -1.80 2.35
N ASN A 37 2.14 -2.47 1.81
CA ASN A 37 2.29 -3.37 0.66
C ASN A 37 2.74 -2.62 -0.60
N LEU A 38 2.11 -1.48 -0.92
CA LEU A 38 2.47 -0.66 -2.08
C LEU A 38 3.90 -0.13 -1.99
N LEU A 39 4.34 0.30 -0.80
CA LEU A 39 5.72 0.75 -0.57
C LEU A 39 6.72 -0.39 -0.80
N ASN A 40 6.44 -1.59 -0.27
CA ASN A 40 7.29 -2.76 -0.46
C ASN A 40 7.37 -3.17 -1.93
N GLU A 41 6.22 -3.25 -2.61
CA GLU A 41 6.17 -3.60 -4.03
C GLU A 41 6.96 -2.61 -4.89
N ALA A 42 6.82 -1.31 -4.63
CA ALA A 42 7.59 -0.27 -5.32
C ALA A 42 9.10 -0.40 -5.08
N LEU A 43 9.53 -0.78 -3.86
CA LEU A 43 10.95 -1.06 -3.58
C LEU A 43 11.44 -2.29 -4.34
N GLN A 44 10.68 -3.39 -4.34
CA GLN A 44 11.06 -4.62 -5.05
C GLN A 44 11.15 -4.39 -6.56
N ASN A 45 10.15 -3.75 -7.16
CA ASN A 45 10.08 -3.48 -8.60
C ASN A 45 11.18 -2.51 -9.08
N THR A 46 11.83 -1.79 -8.17
CA THR A 46 12.90 -0.83 -8.47
C THR A 46 14.24 -1.25 -7.90
N ASN A 47 14.38 -2.50 -7.44
CA ASN A 47 15.59 -3.05 -6.84
C ASN A 47 16.15 -2.15 -5.71
N GLY A 48 15.25 -1.64 -4.87
CA GLY A 48 15.59 -0.78 -3.73
C GLY A 48 15.84 0.69 -4.06
N ASN A 49 15.73 1.11 -5.32
CA ASN A 49 15.92 2.51 -5.69
C ASN A 49 14.74 3.38 -5.24
N GLN A 50 14.88 4.00 -4.07
CA GLN A 50 13.83 4.82 -3.44
C GLN A 50 13.34 5.98 -4.32
N THR A 51 14.20 6.59 -5.12
CA THR A 51 13.79 7.69 -6.02
C THR A 51 12.88 7.16 -7.12
N ARG A 52 13.21 6.00 -7.71
CA ARG A 52 12.36 5.35 -8.72
C ARG A 52 11.06 4.82 -8.09
N ALA A 53 11.14 4.22 -6.90
CA ALA A 53 9.97 3.73 -6.16
C ALA A 53 8.99 4.84 -5.78
N ALA A 54 9.50 5.97 -5.30
CA ALA A 54 8.68 7.15 -5.01
C ALA A 54 7.98 7.66 -6.28
N LYS A 55 8.73 7.75 -7.39
CA LYS A 55 8.20 8.19 -8.68
C LYS A 55 7.11 7.24 -9.22
N SER A 56 7.27 5.92 -9.07
CA SER A 56 6.25 4.96 -9.54
C SER A 56 4.94 5.05 -8.76
N LEU A 57 4.99 5.49 -7.50
CA LEU A 57 3.80 5.75 -6.68
C LEU A 57 3.28 7.19 -6.78
N GLY A 58 3.89 8.05 -7.62
CA GLY A 58 3.51 9.46 -7.72
C GLY A 58 3.79 10.28 -6.45
N LEU A 59 4.74 9.85 -5.61
CA LEU A 59 5.11 10.50 -4.36
C LEU A 59 6.39 11.30 -4.50
N SER A 60 6.51 12.36 -3.70
CA SER A 60 7.81 12.97 -3.45
C SER A 60 8.73 11.99 -2.70
N LEU A 61 10.05 12.13 -2.88
CA LEU A 61 11.02 11.28 -2.20
C LEU A 61 10.96 11.44 -0.66
N SER A 62 10.71 12.65 -0.16
CA SER A 62 10.55 12.89 1.29
C SER A 62 9.32 12.15 1.83
N THR A 63 8.16 12.33 1.19
CA THR A 63 6.92 11.64 1.59
C THR A 63 7.08 10.12 1.57
N PHE A 64 7.74 9.58 0.56
CA PHE A 64 8.02 8.14 0.47
C PHE A 64 8.89 7.66 1.64
N ARG A 65 9.98 8.38 1.95
CA ARG A 65 10.86 8.05 3.08
C ARG A 65 10.16 8.15 4.43
N ASP A 66 9.31 9.15 4.62
CA ASP A 66 8.55 9.30 5.86
C ASP A 66 7.54 8.16 6.05
N LYS A 67 6.90 7.72 4.97
CA LYS A 67 6.03 6.54 4.99
C LYS A 67 6.82 5.24 5.26
N LEU A 68 8.01 5.06 4.67
CA LEU A 68 8.87 3.91 5.01
C LEU A 68 9.22 3.87 6.49
N LYS A 69 9.59 5.02 7.09
CA LYS A 69 9.87 5.13 8.52
C LYS A 69 8.63 4.79 9.36
N LYS A 70 7.47 5.36 9.00
CA LYS A 70 6.18 5.10 9.67
C LYS A 70 5.86 3.61 9.74
N TYR A 71 6.14 2.88 8.66
CA TYR A 71 5.88 1.44 8.55
C TYR A 71 7.07 0.54 8.87
N LYS A 72 8.20 1.12 9.33
CA LYS A 72 9.45 0.40 9.65
C LYS A 72 9.94 -0.51 8.52
N LEU A 73 9.75 -0.07 7.27
CA LEU A 73 10.19 -0.78 6.07
C LEU A 73 11.62 -0.32 5.73
N TYR A 74 12.56 -1.27 5.63
CA TYR A 74 13.94 -1.01 5.26
C TYR A 74 14.27 -1.66 3.93
N CYS A 75 14.98 -0.92 3.08
CA CYS A 75 15.53 -1.47 1.85
C CYS A 75 16.69 -2.40 2.18
N PRO A 76 16.76 -3.62 1.62
CA PRO A 76 17.98 -4.43 1.68
C PRO A 76 19.11 -3.66 0.99
N LYS A 77 20.26 -3.57 1.66
CA LYS A 77 21.49 -3.02 1.08
C LYS A 77 22.20 -4.18 0.38
N ASN A 78 22.29 -4.12 -0.95
CA ASN A 78 23.25 -4.93 -1.70
C ASN A 78 24.63 -4.30 -1.57
#